data_AF-A0A7L2S2W9-F1
#
_entry.id   AF-A0A7L2S2W9-F1
#
_cell.length_a   1.000
_cell.length_b   1.000
_cell.length_c   1.000
_cell.angle_alpha   90.00
_cell.angle_beta   90.00
_cell.angle_gamma   90.00
#
_symmetry.space_group_name_H-M   'P 1'
#
loop_
_entity.id
_entity.type
_entity.pdbx_description
1 polymer ?
#
loop_
_entity_poly.entity_id
_entity_poly.type
_entity_poly.pdbx_seq_one_letter_code
_entity_poly.pdbx_strand_id
1 'polypeptide(L)'
;ACGRMLGRPPELGSGEMTMRCPWLTKGLLTFLPQIEQRIEPAKRAAHSVSKRLQACLQGHYGSEMDKRVKKLPLMALSMAMAESFKDLDTESILGKALEMGCCIQSSLAKILAEFEIALEHNVVQPLNKLSEEELPVILKRKKTLQKLISDWNIIKSRLNQAAKSSSNSPGAGAGPGASSVANKLEILKEE
;
A
#
# COMPACT_ATOMS: atom_id res chain seq x y z
N ALA A 1 12.71 47.93 14.18
CA ALA A 1 13.89 47.10 13.87
C ALA A 1 13.45 45.65 13.93
N CYS A 2 13.14 45.01 12.80
CA CYS A 2 14.13 44.30 12.01
C CYS A 2 13.63 44.22 10.56
N GLY A 3 14.28 44.96 9.68
CA GLY A 3 14.08 44.88 8.23
C GLY A 3 15.29 44.25 7.57
N ARG A 4 15.05 43.59 6.43
CA ARG A 4 16.01 43.13 5.41
C ARG A 4 16.91 41.96 5.81
N MET A 5 16.52 40.74 5.40
CA MET A 5 17.38 39.73 4.76
C MET A 5 16.54 38.62 4.11
N LEU A 6 15.57 38.97 3.26
CA LEU A 6 15.04 38.02 2.28
C LEU A 6 15.78 38.30 0.98
N GLY A 7 16.89 37.56 0.79
CA GLY A 7 17.59 37.51 -0.48
C GLY A 7 16.64 37.05 -1.58
N ARG A 8 16.57 37.86 -2.64
CA ARG A 8 15.87 37.57 -3.89
C ARG A 8 16.26 36.16 -4.39
N PRO A 9 15.32 35.27 -4.72
CA PRO A 9 15.67 34.01 -5.37
C PRO A 9 16.26 34.32 -6.75
N PRO A 10 17.32 33.61 -7.20
CA PRO A 10 17.86 33.82 -8.53
C PRO A 10 16.78 33.41 -9.55
N GLU A 11 16.53 34.31 -10.50
CA GLU A 11 15.72 34.05 -11.70
C GLU A 11 16.32 32.85 -12.44
N LEU A 12 15.68 31.69 -12.30
CA LEU A 12 16.05 30.45 -12.97
C LEU A 12 15.59 30.55 -14.43
N GLY A 13 16.53 30.86 -15.32
CA GLY A 13 16.35 30.66 -16.75
C GLY A 13 15.97 29.19 -17.02
N SER A 14 14.95 28.99 -17.84
CA SER A 14 14.27 27.70 -18.09
C SER A 14 15.10 26.60 -18.78
N GLY A 15 16.44 26.67 -18.77
CA GLY A 15 17.33 25.73 -19.45
C GLY A 15 18.14 24.78 -18.56
N GLU A 16 18.24 25.01 -17.25
CA GLU A 16 19.23 24.32 -16.38
C GLU A 16 18.65 23.48 -15.23
N MET A 17 17.36 23.16 -15.26
CA MET A 17 16.73 22.35 -14.20
C MET A 17 17.15 20.85 -14.24
N THR A 18 17.84 20.40 -15.29
CA THR A 18 18.06 18.97 -15.56
C THR A 18 19.32 18.38 -14.89
N MET A 19 20.16 19.19 -14.26
CA MET A 19 21.46 18.74 -13.74
C MET A 19 21.76 19.29 -12.35
N ARG A 20 21.13 18.73 -11.31
CA ARG A 20 21.76 18.37 -10.02
C ARG A 20 20.72 18.04 -8.96
N CYS A 21 20.52 16.75 -8.73
CA CYS A 21 20.37 16.26 -7.35
C CYS A 21 21.05 14.88 -7.22
N PRO A 22 22.39 14.78 -7.28
CA PRO A 22 23.10 13.51 -7.11
C PRO A 22 22.82 12.85 -5.75
N TRP A 23 22.47 13.65 -4.73
CA TRP A 23 22.03 13.21 -3.40
C TRP A 23 20.66 12.53 -3.42
N LEU A 24 19.73 12.94 -4.28
CA LEU A 24 18.42 12.28 -4.41
C LEU A 24 18.57 10.91 -5.07
N THR A 25 19.40 10.78 -6.11
CA THR A 25 19.62 9.47 -6.76
C THR A 25 20.34 8.50 -5.82
N LYS A 26 21.37 8.95 -5.09
CA LYS A 26 22.08 8.12 -4.10
C LYS A 26 21.19 7.76 -2.90
N GLY A 27 20.43 8.72 -2.36
CA GLY A 27 19.51 8.49 -1.25
C GLY A 27 18.35 7.57 -1.63
N LEU A 28 17.84 7.67 -2.86
CA LEU A 28 16.79 6.78 -3.36
C LEU A 28 17.32 5.34 -3.57
N LEU A 29 18.58 5.20 -4.02
CA LEU A 29 19.21 3.89 -4.23
C LEU A 29 19.40 3.11 -2.91
N THR A 30 19.68 3.80 -1.80
CA THR A 30 19.81 3.19 -0.47
C THR A 30 18.46 2.95 0.21
N PHE A 31 17.44 3.75 -0.11
CA PHE A 31 16.10 3.65 0.47
C PHE A 31 15.28 2.46 -0.09
N LEU A 32 15.41 2.17 -1.39
CA LEU A 32 14.62 1.11 -2.05
C LEU A 32 14.82 -0.31 -1.47
N PRO A 33 16.05 -0.75 -1.13
CA PRO A 33 16.27 -2.02 -0.43
C PRO A 33 15.71 -2.04 1.00
N GLN A 34 15.79 -0.92 1.72
CA GLN A 34 15.26 -0.81 3.08
C GLN A 34 13.73 -0.95 3.11
N ILE A 35 13.04 -0.36 2.12
CA ILE A 35 11.59 -0.53 1.94
C ILE A 35 11.24 -2.01 1.74
N GLU A 36 11.95 -2.70 0.84
CA GLU A 36 11.69 -4.10 0.52
C GLU A 36 11.88 -5.01 1.74
N GLN A 37 12.94 -4.79 2.52
CA GLN A 37 13.21 -5.55 3.74
C GLN A 37 12.09 -5.40 4.79
N ARG A 38 11.38 -4.26 4.80
CA ARG A 38 10.28 -4.02 5.75
C ARG A 38 8.91 -4.44 5.23
N ILE A 39 8.68 -4.37 3.93
CA ILE A 39 7.37 -4.70 3.33
C ILE A 39 7.08 -6.20 3.39
N GLU A 40 8.05 -7.06 3.08
CA GLU A 40 7.78 -8.50 3.01
C GLU A 40 7.39 -9.12 4.38
N PRO A 41 8.05 -8.76 5.51
CA PRO A 41 7.57 -9.15 6.84
C PRO A 41 6.20 -8.57 7.17
N ALA A 42 5.95 -7.29 6.84
CA ALA A 42 4.67 -6.64 7.11
C ALA A 42 3.52 -7.32 6.35
N LYS A 43 3.72 -7.67 5.08
CA LYS A 43 2.75 -8.40 4.26
C LYS A 43 2.42 -9.76 4.87
N ARG A 44 3.44 -10.55 5.24
CA ARG A 44 3.25 -11.86 5.86
C ARG A 44 2.53 -11.77 7.20
N ALA A 45 2.88 -10.77 8.02
CA ALA A 45 2.23 -10.53 9.30
C ALA A 45 0.74 -10.16 9.10
N ALA A 46 0.44 -9.20 8.23
CA ALA A 46 -0.93 -8.77 7.94
C ALA A 46 -1.79 -9.94 7.41
N HIS A 47 -1.26 -10.70 6.44
CA HIS A 47 -1.96 -11.87 5.89
C HIS A 47 -2.19 -12.95 6.95
N SER A 48 -1.16 -13.28 7.74
CA SER A 48 -1.25 -14.30 8.79
C SER A 48 -2.27 -13.94 9.86
N VAL A 49 -2.24 -12.68 10.35
CA VAL A 49 -3.18 -12.19 11.37
C VAL A 49 -4.60 -12.16 10.82
N SER A 50 -4.81 -11.62 9.62
CA SER A 50 -6.12 -11.57 8.95
C SER A 50 -6.74 -12.97 8.84
N LYS A 51 -5.98 -13.94 8.31
CA LYS A 51 -6.44 -15.32 8.15
C LYS A 51 -6.77 -15.99 9.48
N ARG A 52 -5.96 -15.75 10.53
CA ARG A 52 -6.21 -16.31 11.87
C ARG A 52 -7.44 -15.69 12.52
N LEU A 53 -7.60 -14.36 12.43
CA LEU A 53 -8.79 -13.68 12.94
C LEU A 53 -10.05 -14.19 12.25
N GLN A 54 -10.02 -14.35 10.92
CA GLN A 54 -11.14 -14.90 10.16
C GLN A 54 -11.52 -16.33 10.63
N ALA A 55 -10.52 -17.16 10.97
CA ALA A 55 -10.76 -18.50 11.49
C ALA A 55 -11.31 -18.52 12.94
N CYS A 56 -11.19 -17.42 13.68
CA CYS A 56 -11.78 -17.28 15.02
C CYS A 56 -13.26 -16.86 14.99
N LEU A 57 -13.75 -16.35 13.85
CA LEU A 57 -15.15 -15.97 13.71
C LEU A 57 -16.03 -17.22 13.64
N GLN A 58 -17.09 -17.25 14.43
CA GLN A 58 -18.09 -18.30 14.45
C GLN A 58 -19.24 -18.00 13.49
N GLY A 59 -19.56 -16.71 13.33
CA GLY A 59 -20.53 -16.23 12.36
C GLY A 59 -20.04 -16.35 10.92
N HIS A 60 -20.97 -16.38 9.96
CA HIS A 60 -20.61 -16.42 8.55
C HIS A 60 -19.95 -15.11 8.13
N TYR A 61 -18.69 -15.13 7.67
CA TYR A 61 -17.97 -13.95 7.18
C TYR A 61 -18.75 -13.20 6.09
N GLY A 62 -18.73 -11.86 6.08
CA GLY A 62 -19.46 -11.03 5.12
C GLY A 62 -21.00 -11.06 5.22
N SER A 63 -21.56 -11.54 6.34
CA SER A 63 -23.01 -11.55 6.56
C SER A 63 -23.49 -10.41 7.45
N GLU A 64 -24.67 -9.90 7.12
CA GLU A 64 -25.41 -8.94 7.94
C GLU A 64 -25.82 -9.52 9.30
N MET A 65 -26.07 -8.63 10.25
CA MET A 65 -26.40 -8.95 11.65
C MET A 65 -27.39 -10.11 11.82
N ASP A 66 -28.57 -10.02 11.20
CA ASP A 66 -29.64 -11.02 11.35
C ASP A 66 -29.18 -12.42 10.93
N LYS A 67 -28.47 -12.51 9.81
CA LYS A 67 -27.94 -13.77 9.28
C LYS A 67 -26.81 -14.30 10.16
N ARG A 68 -25.95 -13.41 10.67
CA ARG A 68 -24.82 -13.78 11.51
C ARG A 68 -25.26 -14.36 12.84
N VAL A 69 -26.14 -13.64 13.56
CA VAL A 69 -26.66 -14.06 14.86
C VAL A 69 -27.32 -15.44 14.77
N LYS A 70 -28.15 -15.67 13.74
CA LYS A 70 -28.84 -16.96 13.54
C LYS A 70 -27.91 -18.16 13.33
N LYS A 71 -26.66 -17.92 12.91
CA LYS A 71 -25.67 -18.98 12.69
C LYS A 71 -24.80 -19.25 13.92
N LEU A 72 -24.88 -18.40 14.95
CA LEU A 72 -24.09 -18.61 16.17
C LEU A 72 -24.65 -19.77 17.00
N PRO A 73 -23.78 -20.66 17.51
CA PRO A 73 -24.19 -21.73 18.42
C PRO A 73 -24.94 -21.23 19.66
N LEU A 74 -24.63 -20.03 20.13
CA LEU A 74 -25.32 -19.39 21.26
C LEU A 74 -26.80 -19.13 20.96
N MET A 75 -27.14 -18.70 19.73
CA MET A 75 -28.52 -18.52 19.31
C MET A 75 -29.24 -19.86 19.19
N ALA A 76 -28.59 -20.88 18.63
CA ALA A 76 -29.14 -22.24 18.57
C ALA A 76 -29.44 -22.81 19.98
N LEU A 77 -28.53 -22.62 20.92
CA LEU A 77 -28.73 -23.02 22.32
C LEU A 77 -29.89 -22.25 22.98
N SER A 78 -29.99 -20.94 22.74
CA SER A 78 -31.11 -20.13 23.22
C SER A 78 -32.45 -20.67 22.72
N MET A 79 -32.54 -21.04 21.44
CA MET A 79 -33.76 -21.61 20.85
C MET A 79 -34.11 -22.97 21.47
N ALA A 80 -33.12 -23.84 21.67
CA ALA A 80 -33.33 -25.13 22.34
C ALA A 80 -33.83 -24.97 23.79
N MET A 81 -33.27 -24.01 24.54
CA MET A 81 -33.77 -23.65 25.88
C MET A 81 -35.23 -23.16 25.82
N ALA A 82 -35.54 -22.27 24.86
CA ALA A 82 -36.87 -21.73 24.64
C ALA A 82 -37.91 -22.81 24.33
N GLU A 83 -37.54 -23.84 23.59
CA GLU A 83 -38.41 -24.98 23.32
C GLU A 83 -38.59 -25.87 24.56
N SER A 84 -37.52 -26.06 25.33
CA SER A 84 -37.52 -26.96 26.49
C SER A 84 -38.44 -26.52 27.64
N PHE A 85 -38.59 -25.21 27.89
CA PHE A 85 -39.39 -24.73 29.01
C PHE A 85 -40.87 -24.48 28.67
N LYS A 86 -41.27 -24.51 27.40
CA LYS A 86 -42.68 -24.34 27.00
C LYS A 86 -43.59 -25.44 27.53
N ASP A 87 -43.03 -26.63 27.72
CA ASP A 87 -43.73 -27.81 28.22
C ASP A 87 -43.67 -27.93 29.76
N LEU A 88 -43.00 -26.99 30.43
CA LEU A 88 -42.89 -26.95 31.90
C LEU A 88 -43.99 -26.09 32.51
N ASP A 89 -44.35 -26.41 33.75
CA ASP A 89 -45.24 -25.56 34.54
C ASP A 89 -44.62 -24.17 34.77
N THR A 90 -45.47 -23.13 34.73
CA THR A 90 -45.05 -21.73 34.83
C THR A 90 -44.40 -21.37 36.17
N GLU A 91 -44.67 -22.14 37.24
CA GLU A 91 -44.04 -21.95 38.54
C GLU A 91 -42.78 -22.80 38.75
N SER A 92 -42.41 -23.61 37.75
CA SER A 92 -41.20 -24.43 37.77
C SER A 92 -39.94 -23.58 37.91
N ILE A 93 -39.14 -23.85 38.95
CA ILE A 93 -37.82 -23.24 39.14
C ILE A 93 -36.90 -23.54 37.96
N LEU A 94 -36.98 -24.76 37.39
CA LEU A 94 -36.22 -25.13 36.21
C LEU A 94 -36.69 -24.34 34.97
N GLY A 95 -38.00 -24.16 34.81
CA GLY A 95 -38.57 -23.34 33.72
C GLY A 95 -38.06 -21.90 33.78
N LYS A 96 -38.15 -21.27 34.96
CA LYS A 96 -37.61 -19.92 35.21
C LYS A 96 -36.09 -19.83 34.96
N ALA A 97 -35.33 -20.87 35.34
CA ALA A 97 -33.89 -20.92 35.07
C ALA A 97 -33.57 -21.02 33.57
N LEU A 98 -34.31 -21.84 32.83
CA LEU A 98 -34.15 -21.97 31.37
C LEU A 98 -34.61 -20.71 30.62
N GLU A 99 -35.66 -20.03 31.10
CA GLU A 99 -36.11 -18.74 30.56
C GLU A 99 -35.02 -17.67 30.69
N MET A 100 -34.46 -17.50 31.90
CA MET A 100 -33.33 -16.59 32.12
C MET A 100 -32.12 -16.97 31.25
N GLY A 101 -31.81 -18.26 31.17
CA GLY A 101 -30.73 -18.78 30.32
C GLY A 101 -30.94 -18.46 28.84
N CYS A 102 -32.17 -18.62 28.33
CA CYS A 102 -32.55 -18.25 26.98
C CYS A 102 -32.31 -16.75 26.73
N CYS A 103 -32.82 -15.86 27.59
CA CYS A 103 -32.61 -14.42 27.45
C CYS A 103 -31.13 -14.04 27.44
N ILE A 104 -30.34 -14.62 28.35
CA ILE A 104 -28.89 -14.37 28.43
C ILE A 104 -28.20 -14.86 27.15
N GLN A 105 -28.49 -16.07 26.68
CA GLN A 105 -27.83 -16.60 25.48
C GLN A 105 -28.22 -15.87 24.20
N SER A 106 -29.48 -15.48 24.05
CA SER A 106 -29.91 -14.60 22.95
C SER A 106 -29.18 -13.25 22.97
N SER A 107 -28.95 -12.68 24.14
CA SER A 107 -28.20 -11.42 24.28
C SER A 107 -26.72 -11.61 23.94
N LEU A 108 -26.08 -12.65 24.47
CA LEU A 108 -24.68 -12.98 24.17
C LEU A 108 -24.45 -13.26 22.68
N ALA A 109 -25.38 -13.93 22.00
CA ALA A 109 -25.30 -14.13 20.56
C ALA A 109 -25.30 -12.81 19.78
N LYS A 110 -26.12 -11.84 20.17
CA LYS A 110 -26.17 -10.51 19.51
C LYS A 110 -24.87 -9.74 19.74
N ILE A 111 -24.38 -9.69 20.98
CA ILE A 111 -23.12 -9.03 21.33
C ILE A 111 -21.94 -9.67 20.57
N LEU A 112 -21.91 -10.99 20.48
CA LEU A 112 -20.86 -11.69 19.73
C LEU A 112 -20.94 -11.37 18.22
N ALA A 113 -22.12 -11.35 17.62
CA ALA A 113 -22.27 -10.98 16.21
C ALA A 113 -21.85 -9.53 15.92
N GLU A 114 -22.21 -8.58 16.80
CA GLU A 114 -21.76 -7.19 16.74
C GLU A 114 -20.24 -7.08 16.79
N PHE A 115 -19.62 -7.78 17.74
CA PHE A 115 -18.17 -7.87 17.86
C PHE A 115 -17.54 -8.44 16.59
N GLU A 116 -18.06 -9.54 16.05
CA GLU A 116 -17.52 -10.19 14.86
C GLU A 116 -17.63 -9.30 13.61
N ILE A 117 -18.75 -8.57 13.44
CA ILE A 117 -18.93 -7.60 12.35
C ILE A 117 -17.94 -6.45 12.49
N ALA A 118 -17.79 -5.89 13.69
CA ALA A 118 -16.85 -4.80 13.94
C ALA A 118 -15.40 -5.23 13.73
N LEU A 119 -15.03 -6.43 14.19
CA LEU A 119 -13.69 -7.00 14.00
C LEU A 119 -13.41 -7.26 12.51
N GLU A 120 -14.39 -7.80 11.78
CA GLU A 120 -14.31 -8.01 10.34
C GLU A 120 -14.04 -6.69 9.61
N HIS A 121 -14.89 -5.70 9.80
CA HIS A 121 -14.83 -4.44 9.06
C HIS A 121 -13.62 -3.57 9.45
N ASN A 122 -13.33 -3.46 10.75
CA ASN A 122 -12.32 -2.52 11.23
C ASN A 122 -10.91 -3.10 11.31
N VAL A 123 -10.77 -4.44 11.25
CA VAL A 123 -9.46 -5.10 11.39
C VAL A 123 -9.18 -6.07 10.25
N VAL A 124 -10.04 -7.08 10.05
CA VAL A 124 -9.76 -8.15 9.08
C VAL A 124 -9.72 -7.61 7.64
N GLN A 125 -10.73 -6.85 7.23
CA GLN A 125 -10.81 -6.28 5.89
C GLN A 125 -9.63 -5.31 5.60
N PRO A 126 -9.29 -4.35 6.49
CA PRO A 126 -8.11 -3.49 6.31
C PRO A 126 -6.79 -4.26 6.23
N LEU A 127 -6.59 -5.28 7.07
CA LEU A 127 -5.37 -6.10 7.02
C LEU A 127 -5.28 -6.90 5.72
N ASN A 128 -6.40 -7.45 5.25
CA ASN A 128 -6.46 -8.18 4.00
C ASN A 128 -6.18 -7.25 2.80
N LYS A 129 -6.79 -6.06 2.77
CA LYS A 129 -6.53 -5.05 1.74
C LYS A 129 -5.06 -4.63 1.74
N LEU A 130 -4.48 -4.42 2.93
CA LEU A 130 -3.07 -4.10 3.07
C LEU A 130 -2.18 -5.21 2.47
N SER A 131 -2.45 -6.48 2.78
CA SER A 131 -1.62 -7.60 2.34
C SER A 131 -1.78 -7.96 0.86
N GLU A 132 -3.01 -7.93 0.33
CA GLU A 132 -3.33 -8.42 -1.02
C GLU A 132 -3.30 -7.32 -2.09
N GLU A 133 -3.51 -6.06 -1.72
CA GLU A 133 -3.60 -4.95 -2.68
C GLU A 133 -2.47 -3.93 -2.48
N GLU A 134 -2.41 -3.28 -1.31
CA GLU A 134 -1.56 -2.10 -1.12
C GLU A 134 -0.06 -2.45 -1.13
N LEU A 135 0.37 -3.44 -0.34
CA LEU A 135 1.78 -3.84 -0.27
C LEU A 135 2.31 -4.40 -1.60
N PRO A 136 1.58 -5.28 -2.33
CA PRO A 136 1.98 -5.71 -3.67
C PRO A 136 2.10 -4.56 -4.68
N VAL A 137 1.20 -3.57 -4.63
CA VAL A 137 1.27 -2.37 -5.49
C VAL A 137 2.53 -1.55 -5.18
N ILE A 138 2.87 -1.37 -3.91
CA ILE A 138 4.10 -0.66 -3.51
C ILE A 138 5.33 -1.40 -4.04
N LEU A 139 5.39 -2.73 -3.89
CA LEU A 139 6.48 -3.55 -4.43
C LEU A 139 6.60 -3.42 -5.97
N LYS A 140 5.47 -3.41 -6.69
CA LYS A 140 5.45 -3.21 -8.14
C LYS A 140 6.00 -1.82 -8.52
N ARG A 141 5.51 -0.76 -7.88
CA ARG A 141 5.97 0.62 -8.12
C ARG A 141 7.45 0.79 -7.81
N LYS A 142 7.94 0.17 -6.73
CA LYS A 142 9.37 0.12 -6.38
C LYS A 142 10.22 -0.51 -7.48
N LYS A 143 9.79 -1.65 -8.07
CA LYS A 143 10.48 -2.29 -9.20
C LYS A 143 10.52 -1.39 -10.44
N THR A 144 9.41 -0.74 -10.77
CA THR A 144 9.35 0.24 -11.87
C THR A 144 10.31 1.39 -11.63
N LEU A 145 10.35 1.93 -10.40
CA LEU A 145 11.25 3.01 -10.04
C LEU A 145 12.73 2.59 -10.14
N GLN A 146 13.08 1.38 -9.69
CA GLN A 146 14.43 0.83 -9.86
C GLN A 146 14.84 0.77 -11.34
N LYS A 147 13.93 0.35 -12.23
CA LYS A 147 14.19 0.33 -13.66
C LYS A 147 14.46 1.74 -14.22
N LEU A 148 13.59 2.70 -13.89
CA LEU A 148 13.76 4.10 -14.35
C LEU A 148 15.07 4.73 -13.86
N ILE A 149 15.50 4.43 -12.62
CA ILE A 149 16.80 4.88 -12.10
C ILE A 149 17.95 4.28 -12.92
N SER A 150 17.89 2.98 -13.22
CA SER A 150 18.90 2.32 -14.05
C SER A 150 18.94 2.89 -15.46
N ASP A 151 17.79 3.07 -16.11
CA ASP A 151 17.67 3.66 -17.45
C ASP A 151 18.22 5.09 -17.48
N TRP A 152 17.91 5.90 -16.47
CA TRP A 152 18.47 7.25 -16.29
C TRP A 152 20.00 7.22 -16.16
N ASN A 153 20.55 6.30 -15.37
CA ASN A 153 22.00 6.16 -15.21
C ASN A 153 22.69 5.76 -16.53
N ILE A 154 22.05 4.92 -17.35
CA ILE A 154 22.54 4.55 -18.69
C ILE A 154 22.58 5.78 -19.60
N ILE A 155 21.48 6.53 -19.70
CA ILE A 155 21.40 7.76 -20.52
C ILE A 155 22.44 8.78 -20.07
N LYS A 156 22.57 9.00 -18.76
CA LYS A 156 23.55 9.91 -18.18
C LYS A 156 25.00 9.48 -18.49
N SER A 157 25.31 8.18 -18.42
CA SER A 157 26.64 7.67 -18.76
C SER A 157 26.96 7.92 -20.24
N ARG A 158 26.02 7.63 -21.14
CA ARG A 158 26.16 7.87 -22.58
C ARG A 158 26.36 9.36 -22.90
N LEU A 159 25.61 10.25 -22.26
CA LEU A 159 25.77 11.70 -22.41
C LEU A 159 27.16 12.16 -21.97
N ASN A 160 27.63 11.68 -20.81
CA ASN A 160 28.97 12.02 -20.30
C ASN A 160 30.09 11.48 -21.21
N GLN A 161 29.91 10.31 -21.81
CA GLN A 161 30.86 9.76 -22.78
C GLN A 161 30.88 10.59 -24.07
N ALA A 162 29.71 10.95 -24.61
CA ALA A 162 29.59 11.79 -25.81
C ALA A 162 30.21 13.19 -25.60
N ALA A 163 30.02 13.78 -24.42
CA ALA A 163 30.64 15.06 -24.06
C ALA A 163 32.17 14.97 -23.95
N LYS A 164 32.70 13.86 -23.42
CA LYS A 164 34.16 13.62 -23.35
C LYS A 164 34.76 13.28 -24.71
N SER A 165 34.03 12.62 -25.60
CA SER A 165 34.49 12.37 -26.97
C SER A 165 34.48 13.63 -27.84
N SER A 166 33.59 14.60 -27.59
CA SER A 166 33.62 15.88 -28.32
C SER A 166 34.76 16.81 -27.86
N SER A 167 35.19 16.71 -26.60
CA SER A 167 36.36 17.46 -26.08
C SER A 167 37.71 16.88 -26.49
N ASN A 168 37.75 15.68 -27.08
CA ASN A 168 38.97 14.95 -27.44
C ASN A 168 39.23 14.90 -28.95
N SER A 169 38.68 15.80 -29.75
CA SER A 169 39.10 15.98 -31.13
C SER A 169 40.31 16.94 -31.18
N PRO A 170 41.55 16.47 -31.43
CA PRO A 170 42.66 17.36 -31.74
C PRO A 170 42.47 17.79 -33.19
N GLY A 171 41.91 18.98 -33.36
CA GLY A 171 41.66 19.58 -34.67
C GLY A 171 42.06 21.04 -34.70
N ALA A 172 43.33 21.34 -34.41
CA ALA A 172 43.94 22.63 -34.73
C ALA A 172 45.39 22.42 -35.14
N GLY A 173 45.62 22.33 -36.47
CA GLY A 173 46.94 22.12 -37.07
C GLY A 173 46.93 22.19 -38.60
N ALA A 174 46.60 23.37 -39.13
CA ALA A 174 46.98 23.93 -40.44
C ALA A 174 46.59 23.25 -41.77
N GLY A 175 45.74 23.93 -42.56
CA GLY A 175 45.61 23.74 -44.01
C GLY A 175 44.38 24.46 -44.60
N PRO A 176 44.53 25.39 -45.56
CA PRO A 176 43.42 26.15 -46.12
C PRO A 176 42.67 25.33 -47.17
N GLY A 177 41.40 25.02 -46.92
CA GLY A 177 40.52 24.33 -47.86
C GLY A 177 39.08 24.48 -47.41
N ALA A 178 38.43 25.56 -47.84
CA ALA A 178 37.01 25.78 -47.62
C ALA A 178 36.19 24.73 -48.39
N SER A 179 35.23 24.10 -47.70
CA SER A 179 33.91 23.66 -48.18
C SER A 179 33.52 22.28 -47.63
N SER A 180 32.29 22.22 -47.15
CA SER A 180 31.47 21.01 -46.96
C SER A 180 31.59 20.22 -45.65
N VAL A 181 31.16 20.81 -44.52
CA VAL A 181 30.39 20.08 -43.50
C VAL A 181 29.40 21.04 -42.81
N ALA A 182 28.40 21.51 -43.54
CA ALA A 182 27.28 22.29 -42.97
C ALA A 182 25.93 21.54 -43.04
N ASN A 183 25.92 20.24 -43.36
CA ASN A 183 24.69 19.52 -43.69
C ASN A 183 24.36 18.33 -42.77
N LYS A 184 24.29 18.50 -41.44
CA LYS A 184 23.61 17.47 -40.63
C LYS A 184 23.04 17.91 -39.27
N LEU A 185 22.53 19.14 -39.17
CA LEU A 185 21.75 19.57 -38.01
C LEU A 185 20.34 20.08 -38.39
N GLU A 186 19.70 19.48 -39.39
CA GLU A 186 18.34 19.83 -39.79
C GLU A 186 17.54 18.61 -40.25
N ILE A 187 17.59 17.51 -39.47
CA ILE A 187 16.58 16.43 -39.58
C ILE A 187 16.32 15.94 -38.15
N LEU A 188 15.04 15.86 -37.78
CA LEU A 188 14.46 15.52 -36.47
C LEU A 188 14.10 16.71 -35.55
N LYS A 189 13.56 17.78 -36.13
CA LYS A 189 12.49 18.54 -35.48
C LYS A 189 11.34 18.75 -36.47
N GLU A 190 10.62 17.67 -36.75
CA GLU A 190 9.21 17.61 -37.18
C GLU A 190 8.91 16.18 -37.61
N GLU A 191 8.41 15.38 -36.66
CA GLU A 191 7.15 14.59 -36.68
C GLU A 191 7.15 13.59 -35.50
#